data_AF-A0A0A9YJP0-F1
#
_entry.id   AF-A0A0A9YJP0-F1
#
_cell.length_a   1.000
_cell.length_b   1.000
_cell.length_c   1.000
_cell.angle_alpha   90.00
_cell.angle_beta   90.00
_cell.angle_gamma   90.00
#
_symmetry.space_group_name_H-M   'P 1'
#
loop_
_entity.id
_entity.type
_entity.pdbx_description
1 polymer ?
#
loop_
_entity_poly.entity_id
_entity_poly.type
_entity_poly.pdbx_seq_one_letter_code
_entity_poly.pdbx_strand_id
1 'polypeptide(L)'
;MKLGYNLMSQSKRAVVLELGKALAEGTDEAPFANIGTGEEDALKGLFIGLRQRLEELKSQCRHIYFIIDNLSSFLFLGFTSRQLTTLLHYLRTLASDSVTLVISVQTNDDDEEETQLSAYLCQVADVRLAVAPLRTGSSQDVSGSIELSKKDASKIESWTKPMLYHYKLSERNVKIFLPGNIL
;
A
#
# COMPACT_ATOMS: atom_id res chain seq x y z
N MET A 1 4.76 12.82 -9.70
CA MET A 1 4.53 13.40 -8.36
C MET A 1 5.90 13.55 -7.67
N LYS A 2 6.33 14.76 -7.28
CA LYS A 2 7.64 14.98 -6.65
C LYS A 2 7.47 15.20 -5.14
N LEU A 3 7.55 14.11 -4.37
CA LEU A 3 8.20 14.19 -3.06
C LEU A 3 9.56 14.88 -3.27
N GLY A 4 10.16 15.53 -2.26
CA GLY A 4 11.46 16.22 -2.41
C GLY A 4 12.61 15.40 -3.02
N TYR A 5 12.38 14.13 -3.35
CA TYR A 5 13.19 13.26 -4.19
C TYR A 5 12.31 12.63 -5.30
N ASN A 6 12.76 12.71 -6.56
CA ASN A 6 12.14 11.96 -7.65
C ASN A 6 12.58 10.49 -7.54
N LEU A 7 11.71 9.59 -7.09
CA LEU A 7 12.04 8.16 -6.94
C LEU A 7 12.54 7.51 -8.24
N MET A 8 12.02 7.96 -9.39
CA MET A 8 12.46 7.49 -10.70
C MET A 8 13.92 7.89 -11.01
N SER A 9 14.41 8.97 -10.40
CA SER A 9 15.83 9.37 -10.51
C SER A 9 16.76 8.63 -9.55
N GLN A 10 16.21 7.77 -8.67
CA GLN A 10 16.93 7.04 -7.63
C GLN A 10 17.04 5.55 -7.95
N SER A 11 17.35 5.20 -9.20
CA SER A 11 17.47 3.80 -9.67
C SER A 11 18.47 2.95 -8.88
N LYS A 12 19.44 3.59 -8.21
CA LYS A 12 20.40 2.92 -7.30
C LYS A 12 19.79 2.52 -5.95
N ARG A 13 18.63 3.08 -5.57
CA ARG A 13 18.02 2.94 -4.23
C ARG A 13 16.61 2.38 -4.27
N ALA A 14 15.92 2.48 -5.41
CA ALA A 14 14.56 2.00 -5.59
C ALA A 14 14.41 1.40 -6.99
N VAL A 15 13.71 0.27 -7.03
CA VAL A 15 13.12 -0.27 -8.26
C VAL A 15 11.66 0.12 -8.25
N VAL A 16 11.22 0.82 -9.29
CA VAL A 16 9.83 1.29 -9.42
C VAL A 16 9.18 0.54 -10.56
N LEU A 17 8.01 -0.05 -10.30
CA LEU A 17 7.19 -0.75 -11.27
C LEU A 17 5.89 0.03 -11.41
N GLU A 18 5.60 0.52 -12.62
CA GLU A 18 4.43 1.37 -12.86
C GLU A 18 3.39 0.62 -13.68
N LEU A 19 2.28 0.23 -13.03
CA LEU A 19 1.16 -0.46 -13.68
C LEU A 19 0.56 0.38 -14.81
N GLY A 20 0.35 1.68 -14.59
CA GLY A 20 -0.22 2.56 -15.61
C GLY A 20 0.64 2.66 -16.88
N LYS A 21 1.97 2.63 -16.73
CA LYS A 21 2.90 2.61 -17.87
C LYS A 21 2.82 1.27 -18.61
N ALA A 22 2.82 0.15 -17.88
CA ALA A 22 2.71 -1.18 -18.47
C ALA A 22 1.39 -1.39 -19.24
N LEU A 23 0.28 -0.83 -18.75
CA LEU A 23 -1.00 -0.86 -19.46
C LEU A 23 -0.98 -0.03 -20.74
N ALA A 24 -0.26 1.10 -20.75
CA ALA A 24 -0.17 1.99 -21.92
C ALA A 24 0.76 1.47 -23.02
N GLU A 25 1.83 0.77 -22.66
CA GLU A 25 2.87 0.29 -23.59
C GLU A 25 2.60 -1.12 -24.15
N GLY A 26 1.54 -1.79 -23.66
CA GLY A 26 1.22 -3.18 -24.00
C GLY A 26 1.83 -4.14 -22.98
N THR A 27 0.97 -4.93 -22.34
CA THR A 27 1.30 -5.77 -21.17
C THR A 27 2.07 -7.05 -21.53
N ASP A 28 3.17 -6.96 -22.29
CA ASP A 28 4.00 -8.14 -22.58
C ASP A 28 5.23 -8.23 -21.65
N GLU A 29 5.58 -7.15 -20.94
CA GLU A 29 6.68 -7.14 -19.99
C GLU A 29 6.27 -7.59 -18.57
N ALA A 30 7.03 -8.52 -18.00
CA ALA A 30 6.87 -8.97 -16.63
C ALA A 30 7.20 -7.85 -15.61
N PRO A 31 6.44 -7.71 -14.51
CA PRO A 31 5.48 -8.68 -13.99
C PRO A 31 4.01 -8.42 -14.38
N PHE A 32 3.72 -7.37 -15.15
CA PHE A 32 2.34 -6.93 -15.44
C PHE A 32 1.73 -7.64 -16.65
N ALA A 33 2.33 -8.75 -17.09
CA ALA A 33 1.87 -9.45 -18.26
C ALA A 33 0.41 -9.91 -18.09
N ASN A 34 -0.43 -9.61 -19.09
CA ASN A 34 -1.87 -9.92 -19.09
C ASN A 34 -2.70 -9.28 -17.96
N ILE A 35 -2.16 -8.35 -17.17
CA ILE A 35 -2.89 -7.82 -16.01
C ILE A 35 -4.16 -7.04 -16.40
N GLY A 36 -4.17 -6.47 -17.61
CA GLY A 36 -5.32 -5.78 -18.16
C GLY A 36 -6.45 -6.69 -18.65
N THR A 37 -6.27 -8.02 -18.68
CA THR A 37 -7.32 -8.96 -19.12
C THR A 37 -8.32 -9.27 -18.01
N GLY A 38 -7.98 -9.00 -16.75
CA GLY A 38 -8.79 -9.37 -15.59
C GLY A 38 -8.83 -10.89 -15.31
N GLU A 39 -8.05 -11.68 -16.02
CA GLU A 39 -8.00 -13.14 -15.85
C GLU A 39 -7.29 -13.53 -14.56
N GLU A 40 -7.78 -14.57 -13.87
CA GLU A 40 -7.24 -15.01 -12.59
C GLU A 40 -5.73 -15.37 -12.66
N ASP A 41 -5.30 -15.96 -13.77
CA ASP A 41 -3.89 -16.31 -14.01
C ASP A 41 -2.98 -15.08 -14.10
N ALA A 42 -3.51 -13.89 -14.38
CA ALA A 42 -2.73 -12.66 -14.44
C ALA A 42 -2.17 -12.27 -13.07
N LEU A 43 -2.94 -12.44 -11.99
CA LEU A 43 -2.45 -12.17 -10.62
C LEU A 43 -1.37 -13.15 -10.18
N LYS A 44 -1.46 -14.40 -10.66
CA LYS A 44 -0.42 -15.41 -10.42
C LYS A 44 0.87 -15.04 -11.16
N GLY A 45 0.77 -14.63 -12.43
CA GLY A 45 1.90 -14.11 -13.20
C GLY A 45 2.56 -12.91 -12.52
N LEU A 46 1.74 -11.96 -12.05
CA LEU A 46 2.18 -10.81 -11.27
C LEU A 46 2.97 -11.22 -10.03
N PHE A 47 2.43 -12.11 -9.20
CA PHE A 47 3.12 -12.59 -8.01
C PHE A 47 4.47 -13.25 -8.34
N ILE A 48 4.52 -14.12 -9.36
CA ILE A 48 5.76 -14.81 -9.76
C ILE A 48 6.82 -13.79 -10.18
N GLY A 49 6.46 -12.83 -11.03
CA GLY A 49 7.39 -11.81 -11.50
C GLY A 49 7.86 -10.86 -10.40
N LEU A 50 6.98 -10.47 -9.48
CA LEU A 50 7.34 -9.66 -8.31
C LEU A 50 8.28 -10.40 -7.37
N ARG A 51 8.01 -11.69 -7.09
CA ARG A 51 8.88 -12.54 -6.28
C ARG A 51 10.26 -12.67 -6.89
N GLN A 52 10.36 -12.91 -8.20
CA GLN A 52 11.65 -13.02 -8.89
C GLN A 52 12.48 -11.74 -8.72
N ARG A 53 11.88 -10.57 -8.99
CA ARG A 53 12.57 -9.27 -8.81
C ARG A 53 12.97 -9.04 -7.35
N LEU A 54 12.14 -9.44 -6.39
CA LEU A 54 12.48 -9.32 -4.97
C LEU A 54 13.69 -10.18 -4.59
N GLU A 55 13.77 -11.43 -5.08
CA GLU A 55 14.90 -12.32 -4.82
C GLU A 55 16.21 -11.80 -5.42
N GLU A 56 16.17 -11.20 -6.62
CA GLU A 56 17.34 -10.54 -7.22
C GLU A 56 17.86 -9.41 -6.31
N LEU A 57 16.95 -8.62 -5.74
CA LEU A 57 17.30 -7.51 -4.84
C LEU A 57 17.81 -7.95 -3.47
N LYS A 58 17.37 -9.10 -2.95
CA LYS A 58 17.85 -9.62 -1.65
C LYS A 58 19.35 -9.87 -1.62
N SER A 59 19.96 -10.16 -2.77
CA SER A 59 21.41 -10.33 -2.89
C SER A 59 22.19 -9.01 -2.78
N GLN A 60 21.53 -7.87 -2.99
CA GLN A 60 22.16 -6.55 -3.11
C GLN A 60 21.84 -5.63 -1.94
N CYS A 61 20.74 -5.89 -1.24
CA CYS A 61 20.20 -5.02 -0.20
C CYS A 61 20.11 -5.76 1.14
N ARG A 62 20.56 -5.11 2.22
CA ARG A 62 20.40 -5.64 3.59
C ARG A 62 18.93 -5.73 4.01
N HIS A 63 18.13 -4.75 3.59
CA HIS A 63 16.70 -4.66 3.92
C HIS A 63 15.96 -4.07 2.75
N ILE A 64 14.77 -4.60 2.46
CA ILE A 64 13.92 -4.17 1.34
C ILE A 64 12.57 -3.74 1.89
N TYR A 65 12.14 -2.55 1.48
CA TYR A 65 10.76 -2.10 1.65
C TYR A 65 10.01 -2.37 0.35
N PHE A 66 9.16 -3.40 0.37
CA PHE A 66 8.32 -3.72 -0.77
C PHE A 66 6.98 -3.00 -0.61
N ILE A 67 6.85 -1.89 -1.34
CA ILE A 67 5.71 -1.00 -1.27
C ILE A 67 4.76 -1.29 -2.43
N ILE A 68 3.50 -1.54 -2.12
CA ILE A 68 2.39 -1.61 -3.06
C ILE A 68 1.51 -0.39 -2.81
N ASP A 69 1.57 0.56 -3.76
CA ASP A 69 0.78 1.78 -3.73
C ASP A 69 -0.58 1.51 -4.40
N ASN A 70 -1.63 1.61 -3.60
CA ASN A 70 -3.04 1.46 -3.96
C ASN A 70 -3.45 0.12 -4.62
N LEU A 71 -3.42 -0.99 -3.86
CA LEU A 71 -3.84 -2.31 -4.36
C LEU A 71 -5.33 -2.37 -4.77
N SER A 72 -6.21 -1.55 -4.19
CA SER A 72 -7.62 -1.49 -4.62
C SER A 72 -7.79 -1.04 -6.07
N SER A 73 -6.75 -0.46 -6.70
CA SER A 73 -6.78 -0.12 -8.13
C SER A 73 -7.05 -1.33 -9.03
N PHE A 74 -6.72 -2.54 -8.59
CA PHE A 74 -6.99 -3.76 -9.33
C PHE A 74 -8.48 -4.11 -9.39
N LEU A 75 -9.30 -3.60 -8.46
CA LEU A 75 -10.76 -3.76 -8.52
C LEU A 75 -11.33 -3.10 -9.79
N PHE A 76 -10.79 -1.93 -10.17
CA PHE A 76 -11.17 -1.26 -11.42
C PHE A 76 -10.73 -2.01 -12.69
N LEU A 77 -9.80 -2.97 -12.57
CA LEU A 77 -9.39 -3.85 -13.68
C LEU A 77 -10.26 -5.12 -13.77
N GLY A 78 -11.29 -5.24 -12.94
CA GLY A 78 -12.22 -6.38 -12.96
C GLY A 78 -11.85 -7.53 -12.01
N PHE A 79 -10.79 -7.38 -11.21
CA PHE A 79 -10.47 -8.36 -10.18
C PHE A 79 -11.41 -8.20 -8.97
N THR A 80 -11.72 -9.31 -8.31
CA THR A 80 -12.52 -9.34 -7.08
C THR A 80 -11.64 -9.22 -5.83
N SER A 81 -12.19 -8.74 -4.72
CA SER A 81 -11.53 -8.71 -3.41
C SER A 81 -11.07 -10.10 -2.97
N ARG A 82 -11.79 -11.17 -3.35
CA ARG A 82 -11.39 -12.56 -3.11
C ARG A 82 -10.08 -12.89 -3.81
N GLN A 83 -9.96 -12.56 -5.10
CA GLN A 83 -8.74 -12.78 -5.87
C GLN A 83 -7.57 -11.93 -5.32
N LEU A 84 -7.84 -10.67 -4.94
CA LEU A 84 -6.83 -9.81 -4.31
C LEU A 84 -6.42 -10.29 -2.92
N THR A 85 -7.34 -10.86 -2.15
CA THR A 85 -7.05 -11.48 -0.85
C THR A 85 -6.13 -12.70 -1.02
N THR A 86 -6.35 -13.52 -2.07
CA THR A 86 -5.44 -14.61 -2.43
C THR A 86 -4.05 -14.07 -2.79
N LEU A 87 -3.97 -13.01 -3.60
CA LEU A 87 -2.69 -12.36 -3.90
C LEU A 87 -2.00 -11.84 -2.63
N LEU A 88 -2.73 -11.17 -1.74
CA LEU A 88 -2.21 -10.67 -0.46
C LEU A 88 -1.68 -11.80 0.43
N HIS A 89 -2.37 -12.94 0.48
CA HIS A 89 -1.91 -14.11 1.19
C HIS A 89 -0.53 -14.56 0.68
N TYR A 90 -0.34 -14.64 -0.64
CA TYR A 90 0.94 -14.98 -1.24
C TYR A 90 2.00 -13.90 -1.01
N LEU A 91 1.67 -12.63 -1.19
CA LEU A 91 2.59 -11.51 -0.93
C LEU A 91 3.10 -11.54 0.52
N ARG A 92 2.23 -11.84 1.49
CA ARG A 92 2.61 -11.96 2.90
C ARG A 92 3.70 -13.00 3.14
N THR A 93 3.74 -14.08 2.34
CA THR A 93 4.81 -15.10 2.45
C THR A 93 6.20 -14.56 2.07
N LEU A 94 6.27 -13.41 1.39
CA LEU A 94 7.52 -12.74 1.05
C LEU A 94 8.08 -11.89 2.20
N ALA A 95 7.25 -11.55 3.19
CA ALA A 95 7.68 -10.82 4.38
C ALA A 95 8.67 -11.68 5.17
N SER A 96 9.76 -11.06 5.62
CA SER A 96 10.82 -11.70 6.40
C SER A 96 11.61 -10.62 7.14
N ASP A 97 12.60 -11.01 7.95
CA ASP A 97 13.46 -10.06 8.67
C ASP A 97 14.19 -9.06 7.76
N SER A 98 14.39 -9.41 6.47
CA SER A 98 15.01 -8.56 5.45
C SER A 98 14.02 -7.90 4.49
N VAL A 99 12.71 -8.16 4.63
CA VAL A 99 11.67 -7.63 3.75
C VAL A 99 10.47 -7.15 4.55
N THR A 100 10.23 -5.84 4.52
CA THR A 100 9.02 -5.21 5.07
C THR A 100 8.03 -4.95 3.93
N LEU A 101 6.83 -5.50 4.05
CA LEU A 101 5.72 -5.17 3.16
C LEU A 101 5.00 -3.90 3.63
N VAL A 102 4.72 -3.00 2.70
CA VAL A 102 3.89 -1.82 2.94
C VAL A 102 2.83 -1.80 1.85
N ILE A 103 1.58 -2.01 2.23
CA ILE A 103 0.47 -2.12 1.28
C ILE A 103 -0.55 -1.05 1.64
N SER A 104 -0.96 -0.26 0.65
CA SER A 104 -2.04 0.70 0.78
C SER A 104 -3.24 0.26 -0.04
N VAL A 105 -4.43 0.53 0.49
CA VAL A 105 -5.72 0.32 -0.17
C VAL A 105 -6.57 1.56 0.08
N GLN A 106 -7.48 1.83 -0.84
CA GLN A 106 -8.58 2.75 -0.57
C GLN A 106 -9.65 2.05 0.27
N THR A 107 -10.36 2.86 1.05
CA THR A 107 -11.47 2.41 1.87
C THR A 107 -12.66 3.32 1.60
N ASN A 108 -13.65 2.79 0.90
CA ASN A 108 -14.97 3.36 0.77
C ASN A 108 -15.98 2.45 1.47
N ASP A 109 -16.64 2.96 2.51
CA ASP A 109 -17.62 2.20 3.30
C ASP A 109 -18.84 1.79 2.47
N ASP A 110 -19.08 2.43 1.32
CA ASP A 110 -20.16 2.11 0.38
C ASP A 110 -19.75 1.05 -0.67
N ASP A 111 -18.48 0.65 -0.72
CA ASP A 111 -17.96 -0.35 -1.65
C ASP A 111 -17.63 -1.65 -0.91
N GLU A 112 -18.38 -2.72 -1.22
CA GLU A 112 -18.22 -4.02 -0.57
C GLU A 112 -16.85 -4.66 -0.85
N GLU A 113 -16.33 -4.52 -2.08
CA GLU A 113 -15.06 -5.11 -2.49
C GLU A 113 -13.88 -4.43 -1.79
N GLU A 114 -13.89 -3.08 -1.71
CA GLU A 114 -12.89 -2.33 -0.94
C GLU A 114 -12.97 -2.63 0.55
N THR A 115 -14.19 -2.74 1.10
CA THR A 115 -14.42 -3.06 2.51
C THR A 115 -13.87 -4.44 2.87
N GLN A 116 -14.14 -5.46 2.05
CA GLN A 116 -13.63 -6.82 2.26
C GLN A 116 -12.09 -6.85 2.21
N LEU A 117 -11.49 -6.14 1.25
CA LEU A 117 -10.03 -6.05 1.11
C LEU A 117 -9.37 -5.37 2.32
N SER A 118 -9.95 -4.26 2.77
CA SER A 118 -9.50 -3.52 3.96
C SER A 118 -9.62 -4.36 5.24
N ALA A 119 -10.74 -5.08 5.41
CA ALA A 119 -10.96 -5.95 6.55
C ALA A 119 -9.91 -7.08 6.61
N TYR A 120 -9.60 -7.71 5.47
CA TYR A 120 -8.55 -8.72 5.40
C TYR A 120 -7.19 -8.16 5.80
N LEU A 121 -6.80 -6.99 5.27
CA LEU A 121 -5.53 -6.34 5.65
C LEU A 121 -5.48 -6.01 7.14
N CYS A 122 -6.59 -5.55 7.73
CA CYS A 122 -6.69 -5.34 9.17
C CYS A 122 -6.54 -6.63 9.98
N GLN A 123 -6.92 -7.79 9.43
CA GLN A 123 -6.70 -9.05 10.11
C GLN A 123 -5.22 -9.49 10.05
N VAL A 124 -4.53 -9.27 8.93
CA VAL A 124 -3.19 -9.83 8.72
C VAL A 124 -2.05 -8.88 9.06
N ALA A 125 -2.24 -7.55 8.97
CA ALA A 125 -1.19 -6.56 9.17
C ALA A 125 -0.71 -6.49 10.63
N ASP A 126 0.57 -6.16 10.83
CA ASP A 126 1.16 -5.92 12.15
C ASP A 126 0.97 -4.48 12.63
N VAL A 127 0.90 -3.54 11.68
CA VAL A 127 0.74 -2.10 11.89
C VAL A 127 -0.30 -1.57 10.91
N ARG A 128 -1.21 -0.73 11.39
CA ARG A 128 -2.22 -0.04 10.59
C ARG A 128 -1.99 1.46 10.67
N LEU A 129 -1.95 2.08 9.51
CA LEU A 129 -1.92 3.53 9.32
C LEU A 129 -3.17 3.90 8.51
N ALA A 130 -4.16 4.52 9.16
CA ALA A 130 -5.35 5.02 8.48
C ALA A 130 -5.21 6.52 8.25
N VAL A 131 -5.32 6.95 7.00
CA VAL A 131 -5.23 8.36 6.61
C VAL A 131 -6.60 8.79 6.11
N ALA A 132 -7.16 9.84 6.70
CA ALA A 132 -8.49 10.32 6.35
C ALA A 132 -8.52 11.85 6.27
N PRO A 133 -9.41 12.44 5.45
CA PRO A 133 -9.74 13.85 5.57
C PRO A 133 -10.44 14.14 6.91
N LEU A 134 -10.53 15.42 7.28
CA LEU A 134 -11.31 15.82 8.45
C LEU A 134 -12.81 15.59 8.23
N ARG A 135 -13.46 14.92 9.18
CA ARG A 135 -14.92 14.67 9.15
C ARG A 135 -15.77 15.94 9.20
N THR A 136 -15.21 17.02 9.77
CA THR A 136 -15.90 18.31 9.94
C THR A 136 -15.79 19.23 8.72
N GLY A 137 -15.20 18.76 7.61
CA GLY A 137 -14.97 19.55 6.40
C GLY A 137 -13.55 20.08 6.30
N SER A 138 -13.36 21.18 5.57
CA SER A 138 -12.02 21.71 5.25
C SER A 138 -11.49 22.67 6.33
N SER A 139 -10.18 22.67 6.53
CA SER A 139 -9.48 23.61 7.42
C SER A 139 -8.24 24.19 6.72
N GLN A 140 -7.95 25.47 7.01
CA GLN A 140 -6.72 26.11 6.53
C GLN A 140 -5.47 25.63 7.25
N ASP A 141 -5.59 25.08 8.45
CA ASP A 141 -4.44 24.69 9.28
C ASP A 141 -4.21 23.17 9.29
N VAL A 142 -5.26 22.41 9.00
CA VAL A 142 -5.25 20.94 9.06
C VAL A 142 -5.85 20.37 7.77
N SER A 143 -5.13 19.44 7.13
CA SER A 143 -5.60 18.74 5.93
C SER A 143 -6.38 17.46 6.25
N GLY A 144 -6.04 16.79 7.35
CA GLY A 144 -6.68 15.54 7.75
C GLY A 144 -6.05 14.93 8.99
N SER A 145 -6.37 13.66 9.23
CA SER A 145 -5.86 12.89 10.35
C SER A 145 -5.16 11.60 9.92
N ILE A 146 -4.23 11.16 10.75
CA ILE A 146 -3.58 9.85 10.66
C ILE A 146 -3.85 9.12 11.97
N GLU A 147 -4.42 7.92 11.90
CA GLU A 147 -4.52 7.01 13.03
C GLU A 147 -3.49 5.90 12.89
N LEU A 148 -2.65 5.75 13.91
CA LEU A 148 -1.67 4.67 14.02
C LEU A 148 -2.12 3.67 15.08
N SER A 149 -2.24 2.40 14.69
CA SER A 149 -2.44 1.29 15.61
C SER A 149 -1.49 0.13 15.28
N LYS A 150 -1.11 -0.63 16.30
CA LYS A 150 -0.28 -1.83 16.16
C LYS A 150 -1.04 -3.02 16.75
N LYS A 151 -0.76 -4.23 16.28
CA LYS A 151 -1.27 -5.43 16.95
C LYS A 151 -0.69 -5.50 18.36
N ASP A 152 -1.57 -5.72 19.33
CA ASP A 152 -1.20 -5.87 20.73
C ASP A 152 -0.68 -7.29 20.95
N ALA A 153 0.62 -7.45 21.13
CA ALA A 153 1.24 -8.75 21.39
C ALA A 153 0.76 -9.41 22.69
N SER A 154 0.14 -8.64 23.61
CA SER A 154 -0.36 -9.15 24.89
C SER A 154 -1.80 -9.69 24.83
N LYS A 155 -2.51 -9.47 23.72
CA LYS A 155 -3.92 -9.82 23.57
C LYS A 155 -4.18 -10.45 22.20
N ILE A 156 -4.84 -11.59 22.20
CA ILE A 156 -5.22 -12.29 20.96
C ILE A 156 -6.08 -11.35 20.10
N GLU A 157 -5.60 -11.06 18.89
CA GLU A 157 -6.33 -10.35 17.83
C GLU A 157 -6.87 -8.95 18.21
N SER A 158 -6.22 -8.24 19.14
CA SER A 158 -6.62 -6.86 19.47
C SER A 158 -5.57 -5.84 19.00
N TRP A 159 -6.06 -4.67 18.60
CA TRP A 159 -5.23 -3.53 18.27
C TRP A 159 -4.95 -2.70 19.53
N THR A 160 -3.79 -2.06 19.60
CA THR A 160 -3.53 -1.01 20.58
C THR A 160 -4.51 0.14 20.41
N LYS A 161 -4.75 0.92 21.48
CA LYS A 161 -5.51 2.18 21.37
C LYS A 161 -4.91 3.03 20.24
N PRO A 162 -5.71 3.47 19.25
CA PRO A 162 -5.21 4.27 18.14
C PRO A 162 -4.56 5.57 18.63
N MET A 163 -3.36 5.86 18.13
CA MET A 163 -2.72 7.16 18.30
C MET A 163 -3.15 8.07 17.16
N LEU A 164 -3.82 9.17 17.50
CA LEU A 164 -4.32 10.15 16.54
C LEU A 164 -3.29 11.26 16.32
N TYR A 165 -3.02 11.54 15.05
CA TYR A 165 -2.23 12.67 14.58
C TYR A 165 -3.05 13.48 13.58
N HIS A 166 -2.75 14.77 13.46
CA HIS A 166 -3.18 15.62 12.36
C HIS A 166 -2.04 15.77 11.36
N TYR A 167 -2.39 15.95 10.09
CA TYR A 167 -1.43 16.32 9.06
C TYR A 167 -1.86 17.57 8.31
N LYS A 168 -0.87 18.35 7.88
CA LYS A 168 -1.05 19.49 6.99
C LYS A 168 -0.22 19.29 5.73
N LEU A 169 -0.90 19.27 4.60
CA LEU A 169 -0.27 19.28 3.28
C LEU A 169 0.10 20.70 2.90
N SER A 170 1.30 20.84 2.36
CA SER A 170 1.78 22.00 1.61
C SER A 170 2.36 21.50 0.30
N GLU A 171 2.69 22.40 -0.64
CA GLU A 171 3.07 22.02 -2.01
C GLU A 171 4.12 20.90 -2.13
N ARG A 172 5.05 20.80 -1.17
CA ARG A 172 6.14 19.80 -1.19
C ARG A 172 6.46 19.18 0.17
N ASN A 173 5.60 19.37 1.16
CA ASN A 173 5.87 18.93 2.52
C ASN A 173 4.58 18.50 3.22
N VAL A 174 4.68 17.45 4.03
CA VAL A 174 3.66 16.99 4.95
C VAL A 174 4.16 17.23 6.37
N LYS A 175 3.48 18.10 7.12
CA LYS A 175 3.72 18.25 8.56
C LYS A 175 2.76 17.36 9.32
N ILE A 176 3.25 16.61 10.30
CA ILE A 176 2.46 15.72 11.17
C ILE A 176 2.61 16.22 12.61
N PHE A 177 1.51 16.37 13.33
CA PHE A 177 1.47 16.91 14.69
C PHE A 177 0.34 16.30 15.52
N LEU A 178 0.41 16.44 16.84
CA LEU A 178 -0.65 15.97 17.74
C LEU A 178 -1.89 16.88 17.64
N PRO A 179 -3.11 16.33 17.76
CA PRO A 179 -4.32 17.14 17.85
C PRO A 179 -4.24 18.18 18.98
N GLY A 180 -4.72 19.39 18.73
CA GLY A 180 -4.66 20.51 19.68
C GLY A 180 -3.38 21.34 19.61
N ASN A 181 -2.31 20.82 18.99
CA ASN A 181 -1.10 21.60 18.71
C ASN A 181 -1.23 22.24 17.32
N ILE A 182 -2.00 23.32 17.22
CA ILE A 182 -2.07 24.12 15.99
C ILE A 182 -0.81 25.00 15.95
N LEU A 183 -0.03 24.88 14.86
CA LEU A 183 1.19 25.67 14.59
C LEU A 183 0.83 26.95 13.82
#